data_AF-A0A661SPQ1-F1
#
_entry.id   AF-A0A661SPQ1-F1
#
_cell.length_a   1.000
_cell.length_b   1.000
_cell.length_c   1.000
_cell.angle_alpha   90.00
_cell.angle_beta   90.00
_cell.angle_gamma   90.00
#
_symmetry.space_group_name_H-M   'P 1'
#
loop_
_entity.id
_entity.type
_entity.pdbx_description
1 polymer ?
#
loop_
_entity_poly.entity_id
_entity_poly.type
_entity_poly.pdbx_seq_one_letter_code
_entity_poly.pdbx_strand_id
1 'polypeptide(L)'
;MSAKQTCIRADIDYQLKEDTEKIFKLLGLTTTEAIRIFLAQVRIHGGLPFRVKINSQPEKNDDLLLPNEMRQAAIDEFYAD
;
A
#
# COMPACT_ATOMS: atom_id res chain seq x y z
N MET A 1 -14.91 37.14 -4.48
CA MET A 1 -15.34 35.81 -4.99
C MET A 1 -15.67 34.94 -3.79
N SER A 2 -16.89 34.42 -3.68
CA SER A 2 -17.28 33.56 -2.54
C SER A 2 -16.59 32.20 -2.68
N ALA A 3 -15.71 31.86 -1.74
CA ALA A 3 -15.09 30.55 -1.68
C ALA A 3 -16.18 29.53 -1.35
N LYS A 4 -16.59 28.72 -2.33
CA LYS A 4 -17.52 27.61 -2.09
C LYS A 4 -16.79 26.57 -1.23
N GLN A 5 -17.07 26.56 0.07
CA GLN A 5 -16.59 25.54 0.98
C GLN A 5 -17.53 24.34 0.91
N THR A 6 -16.98 23.16 0.63
CA THR A 6 -17.73 21.90 0.62
C THR A 6 -17.12 20.98 1.67
N CYS A 7 -17.97 20.32 2.46
CA CYS A 7 -17.57 19.36 3.47
C CYS A 7 -17.60 17.95 2.88
N ILE A 8 -16.60 17.13 3.22
CA ILE A 8 -16.55 15.70 2.87
C ILE A 8 -16.79 14.92 4.15
N ARG A 9 -17.80 14.05 4.14
CA ARG A 9 -18.06 13.09 5.22
C ARG A 9 -17.87 11.69 4.66
N ALA A 10 -17.05 10.90 5.32
CA ALA A 10 -16.81 9.50 4.99
C ALA A 10 -16.83 8.69 6.29
N ASP A 11 -17.49 7.54 6.23
CA ASP A 11 -17.47 6.58 7.33
C ASP A 11 -16.22 5.71 7.19
N ILE A 12 -15.48 5.56 8.29
CA ILE A 12 -14.21 4.83 8.36
C ILE A 12 -14.20 3.97 9.63
N ASP A 13 -13.42 2.89 9.60
CA ASP A 13 -13.18 2.07 10.78
C ASP A 13 -12.48 2.90 11.88
N TYR A 14 -12.86 2.66 13.13
CA TYR A 14 -12.26 3.30 14.30
C TYR A 14 -10.75 3.03 14.39
N GLN A 15 -10.31 1.78 14.16
CA GLN A 15 -8.90 1.42 14.24
C GLN A 15 -8.09 2.13 13.14
N LEU A 16 -8.62 2.14 11.92
CA LEU A 16 -8.00 2.83 10.80
C LEU A 16 -7.80 4.31 11.09
N LYS A 17 -8.80 4.96 11.70
CA LYS A 17 -8.70 6.36 12.13
C LYS A 17 -7.59 6.57 13.16
N GLU A 18 -7.58 5.77 14.24
CA GLU A 18 -6.58 5.93 15.30
C GLU A 18 -5.15 5.76 14.77
N ASP A 19 -4.92 4.75 13.95
CA ASP A 19 -3.60 4.43 13.42
C ASP A 19 -3.12 5.51 12.45
N THR A 20 -3.98 5.96 11.54
CA THR A 20 -3.62 7.06 10.63
C THR A 20 -3.43 8.39 11.36
N GLU A 21 -4.20 8.68 12.41
CA GLU A 21 -4.05 9.91 13.19
C GLU A 21 -2.69 9.96 13.93
N LYS A 22 -2.21 8.83 14.46
CA LYS A 22 -0.85 8.71 15.03
C LYS A 22 0.21 9.00 13.97
N ILE A 23 0.07 8.41 12.77
CA ILE A 23 1.02 8.61 11.66
C ILE A 23 1.02 10.07 11.21
N PHE A 24 -0.14 10.68 10.99
CA PHE A 24 -0.23 12.08 10.58
C PHE A 24 0.34 13.03 11.64
N LYS A 25 0.12 12.74 12.92
CA LYS A 25 0.70 13.53 14.01
C LYS A 25 2.23 13.49 14.01
N LEU A 26 2.84 12.34 13.71
CA LEU A 26 4.30 12.23 13.57
C LEU A 26 4.82 13.02 12.37
N LEU A 27 4.01 13.16 11.32
CA LEU A 27 4.30 13.99 10.14
C LEU A 27 3.97 15.48 10.35
N GLY A 28 3.42 15.85 11.51
CA GLY A 28 2.98 17.23 11.79
C GLY A 28 1.73 17.66 11.03
N LEU A 29 0.90 16.72 10.60
CA LEU A 29 -0.31 16.95 9.82
C LEU A 29 -1.57 16.59 10.61
N THR A 30 -2.64 17.34 10.38
CA THR A 30 -3.98 16.93 10.76
C THR A 30 -4.59 16.00 9.70
N THR A 31 -5.57 15.18 10.09
CA THR A 31 -6.31 14.31 9.16
C THR A 31 -6.95 15.11 8.02
N THR A 32 -7.46 16.31 8.32
CA THR A 32 -8.04 17.20 7.30
C THR A 32 -7.01 17.69 6.29
N GLU A 33 -5.81 18.06 6.72
CA GLU A 33 -4.73 18.47 5.82
C GLU A 33 -4.24 17.30 4.97
N ALA A 34 -4.07 16.12 5.57
CA ALA A 34 -3.68 14.91 4.84
C ALA A 34 -4.70 14.57 3.72
N ILE A 35 -6.01 14.63 4.02
CA ILE A 35 -7.06 14.42 3.03
C ILE A 35 -7.03 15.50 1.93
N ARG A 36 -6.80 16.77 2.28
CA ARG A 36 -6.68 17.85 1.30
C ARG A 36 -5.49 17.64 0.36
N ILE A 37 -4.34 17.24 0.91
CA ILE A 37 -3.14 16.92 0.13
C ILE A 37 -3.44 15.74 -0.81
N PHE A 38 -4.07 14.67 -0.31
CA PHE A 38 -4.48 13.53 -1.14
C PHE A 38 -5.33 13.97 -2.34
N LEU A 39 -6.38 14.77 -2.11
CA LEU A 39 -7.25 15.26 -3.20
C LEU A 39 -6.50 16.17 -4.18
N ALA A 40 -5.58 17.01 -3.68
CA ALA A 40 -4.74 17.85 -4.53
C ALA A 40 -3.83 17.00 -5.43
N GLN A 41 -3.24 15.93 -4.89
CA GLN A 41 -2.41 15.01 -5.66
C GLN A 41 -3.22 14.27 -6.73
N VAL A 42 -4.43 13.79 -6.38
CA VAL A 42 -5.34 13.17 -7.36
C VAL A 42 -5.66 14.13 -8.50
N ARG A 43 -5.93 15.40 -8.17
CA ARG A 43 -6.22 16.44 -9.17
C ARG A 43 -5.02 16.72 -10.09
N ILE A 44 -3.80 16.77 -9.56
CA ILE A 44 -2.59 17.09 -10.33
C ILE A 44 -2.21 15.91 -11.25
N HIS A 45 -2.24 14.70 -10.72
CA HIS A 45 -1.77 13.51 -11.44
C HIS A 45 -2.83 12.83 -12.30
N GLY A 46 -4.11 13.17 -12.15
CA GLY A 46 -5.20 12.52 -12.87
C GLY A 46 -5.37 11.05 -12.51
N GLY A 47 -4.94 10.65 -11.32
CA GLY A 47 -4.90 9.26 -10.86
C GLY A 47 -4.64 9.17 -9.36
N LEU A 48 -4.48 7.97 -8.82
CA LEU A 48 -4.20 7.79 -7.40
C LEU A 48 -2.74 8.16 -7.08
N PRO A 49 -2.47 8.81 -5.94
CA PRO A 49 -1.13 9.25 -5.54
C PRO A 49 -0.25 8.11 -5.04
N PHE A 50 -0.70 6.87 -5.21
CA PHE A 50 0.03 5.66 -4.87
C PHE A 50 -0.20 4.63 -5.98
N ARG A 51 0.78 3.75 -6.17
CA ARG A 51 0.70 2.67 -7.15
C ARG A 51 -0.36 1.67 -6.69
N VAL A 52 -1.45 1.53 -7.44
CA VAL A 52 -2.46 0.50 -7.20
C VAL A 52 -1.92 -0.84 -7.71
N LYS A 53 -1.87 -1.84 -6.83
CA LYS A 53 -1.56 -3.23 -7.17
C LYS A 53 -2.70 -4.11 -6.66
N ILE A 54 -3.10 -5.09 -7.46
CA ILE A 54 -4.14 -6.08 -7.09
C ILE A 54 -3.53 -7.20 -6.23
N ASN A 55 -2.21 -7.37 -6.27
CA ASN A 55 -1.51 -8.49 -5.65
C ASN A 55 -1.23 -8.18 -4.18
N SER A 56 -2.15 -8.56 -3.30
CA SER A 56 -1.94 -8.62 -1.83
C SER A 56 -1.14 -9.84 -1.39
N GLN A 57 -0.41 -10.49 -2.31
CA GLN A 57 0.51 -11.57 -1.94
C GLN A 57 1.92 -10.99 -1.81
N PRO A 58 2.59 -11.15 -0.67
CA PRO A 58 4.04 -11.12 -0.70
C PRO A 58 4.43 -12.23 -1.67
N GLU A 59 4.94 -11.87 -2.84
CA GLU A 59 5.56 -12.84 -3.74
C GLU A 59 6.81 -13.35 -3.01
N LYS A 60 6.61 -14.31 -2.10
CA LYS A 60 7.63 -15.19 -1.57
C LYS A 60 7.98 -16.20 -2.66
N ASN A 61 8.45 -15.69 -3.78
CA ASN A 61 8.98 -16.48 -4.88
C ASN A 61 10.50 -16.34 -4.95
N ASP A 62 11.16 -16.02 -3.83
CA ASP A 62 12.61 -16.08 -3.71
C ASP A 62 13.12 -17.53 -3.87
N ASP A 63 12.30 -18.53 -3.57
CA ASP A 63 12.63 -19.96 -3.73
C ASP A 63 12.72 -20.39 -5.22
N LEU A 64 12.18 -19.59 -6.15
CA LEU A 64 12.28 -19.87 -7.60
C LEU A 64 13.60 -19.37 -8.21
N LEU A 65 14.41 -18.63 -7.44
CA LEU A 65 15.72 -18.13 -7.85
C LEU A 65 16.89 -19.02 -7.40
N LEU A 66 16.60 -20.20 -6.82
CA LEU A 66 17.63 -21.18 -6.51
C LEU A 66 18.34 -21.61 -7.82
N PRO A 67 19.68 -21.52 -7.90
CA PRO A 67 20.44 -21.99 -9.06
C PRO A 67 20.10 -23.45 -9.38
N ASN A 68 20.06 -23.79 -10.67
CA ASN A 68 19.64 -25.10 -11.19
C ASN A 68 20.25 -26.31 -10.46
N GLU A 69 21.48 -26.18 -9.95
CA GLU A 69 22.20 -27.25 -9.25
C GLU A 69 21.44 -27.75 -8.01
N MET A 70 20.73 -26.88 -7.28
CA MET A 70 19.96 -27.30 -6.11
C MET A 70 18.65 -28.01 -6.50
N ARG A 71 18.10 -27.71 -7.68
CA ARG A 71 16.93 -28.42 -8.21
C ARG A 71 17.31 -29.83 -8.62
N GLN A 72 18.49 -30.02 -9.23
CA GLN A 72 18.96 -31.34 -9.62
C GLN A 72 19.15 -32.26 -8.41
N ALA A 73 19.83 -31.79 -7.36
CA ALA A 73 20.09 -32.58 -6.16
C ALA A 73 18.79 -33.03 -5.44
N ALA A 74 17.80 -32.15 -5.35
CA ALA A 74 16.51 -32.47 -4.75
C ALA A 74 15.68 -33.45 -5.58
N ILE A 75 15.81 -33.41 -6.92
CA ILE A 75 15.21 -34.39 -7.82
C ILE A 75 15.88 -35.75 -7.65
N ASP A 76 17.22 -35.79 -7.64
CA ASP A 76 17.98 -37.03 -7.52
C ASP A 76 17.75 -37.74 -6.18
N GLU A 77 17.60 -36.99 -5.08
CA GLU A 77 17.26 -37.54 -3.76
C GLU A 77 15.85 -38.15 -3.73
N PHE A 78 14.89 -37.60 -4.46
CA PHE A 78 13.50 -38.09 -4.49
C PHE A 78 13.32 -39.37 -5.33
N TYR A 79 14.24 -39.64 -6.26
CA TYR A 79 14.25 -40.85 -7.09
C TYR A 79 15.28 -41.89 -6.62
N ALA A 80 15.96 -41.62 -5.50
CA ALA A 80 16.86 -42.56 -4.84
C ALA A 80 16.11 -43.47 -3.85
N ASP A 81 15.07 -44.16 -4.31
CA ASP A 81 14.53 -45.40 -3.70
C ASP A 81 13.77 -46.24 -4.76
#